data_AF-A0A1U9QM36-F1
#
_entry.id   AF-A0A1U9QM36-F1
#
_cell.length_a   1.000
_cell.length_b   1.000
_cell.length_c   1.000
_cell.angle_alpha   90.00
_cell.angle_beta   90.00
_cell.angle_gamma   90.00
#
_symmetry.space_group_name_H-M   'P 1'
#
loop_
_entity.id
_entity.type
_entity.pdbx_description
1 polymer ?
#
loop_
_entity_poly.entity_id
_entity_poly.type
_entity_poly.pdbx_seq_one_letter_code
_entity_poly.pdbx_strand_id
1 'polypeptide(L)'
;MTLSRTVRSTVLTTALVSAAALAFPVSAQAAPLPPACQESLLTTLDKFPVVDFTVPDKVQSGMLNEAGSLSEADQAAFTEKACAAWNTWADRNGKAVATDLDTRYRNAAGPVCSKFSTSAIGTIKKYAPNVPAETRELEKVAKKIWQNAMQKLSVEATNADCRKAYNGVKAGW
;
A
#
# COMPACT_ATOMS: atom_id res chain seq x y z
N MET A 1 -14.18 -19.48 -55.75
CA MET A 1 -12.74 -19.56 -55.44
C MET A 1 -12.42 -18.60 -54.30
N THR A 2 -11.92 -19.16 -53.19
CA THR A 2 -11.05 -18.57 -52.12
C THR A 2 -11.53 -17.29 -51.40
N LEU A 3 -12.14 -17.38 -50.21
CA LEU A 3 -11.61 -17.54 -48.83
C LEU A 3 -11.20 -16.23 -48.11
N SER A 4 -12.08 -15.83 -47.19
CA SER A 4 -11.87 -15.34 -45.82
C SER A 4 -10.59 -14.60 -45.43
N ARG A 5 -10.78 -13.37 -44.90
CA ARG A 5 -10.12 -12.94 -43.65
C ARG A 5 -11.11 -12.20 -42.74
N THR A 6 -11.80 -13.01 -41.94
CA THR A 6 -12.22 -12.66 -40.58
C THR A 6 -10.98 -12.44 -39.71
N VAL A 7 -11.18 -11.85 -38.51
CA VAL A 7 -10.28 -11.82 -37.35
C VAL A 7 -9.41 -10.56 -37.29
N ARG A 8 -9.74 -9.59 -36.41
CA ARG A 8 -9.36 -9.64 -34.98
C ARG A 8 -9.82 -8.37 -34.22
N SER A 9 -11.11 -8.29 -33.91
CA SER A 9 -11.57 -7.59 -32.70
C SER A 9 -11.05 -8.39 -31.50
N THR A 10 -9.80 -8.17 -31.09
CA THR A 10 -9.19 -8.87 -29.96
C THR A 10 -8.06 -8.03 -29.36
N VAL A 11 -8.41 -6.91 -28.74
CA VAL A 11 -7.60 -6.32 -27.65
C VAL A 11 -8.56 -5.82 -26.57
N LEU A 12 -9.43 -6.73 -26.14
CA LEU A 12 -10.39 -6.53 -25.06
C LEU A 12 -10.40 -7.81 -24.22
N THR A 13 -9.21 -8.31 -23.83
CA THR A 13 -9.09 -9.54 -22.99
C THR A 13 -7.71 -9.87 -22.41
N THR A 14 -6.71 -8.98 -22.38
CA THR A 14 -5.35 -9.35 -21.89
C THR A 14 -4.73 -8.42 -20.85
N ALA A 15 -5.53 -7.60 -20.17
CA ALA A 15 -5.07 -6.84 -19.00
C ALA A 15 -5.91 -7.06 -17.74
N LEU A 16 -6.49 -8.26 -17.59
CA LEU A 16 -6.73 -8.87 -16.27
C LEU A 16 -5.36 -9.28 -15.70
N VAL A 17 -4.52 -8.28 -15.44
CA VAL A 17 -3.18 -8.46 -14.87
C VAL A 17 -3.37 -8.87 -13.41
N SER A 18 -3.11 -10.16 -13.17
CA SER A 18 -2.57 -10.66 -11.89
C SER A 18 -3.50 -10.78 -10.69
N ALA A 19 -4.81 -10.96 -10.89
CA ALA A 19 -5.73 -11.33 -9.80
C ALA A 19 -5.64 -12.81 -9.35
N ALA A 20 -4.69 -13.62 -9.88
CA ALA A 20 -4.67 -15.07 -9.65
C ALA A 20 -3.30 -15.68 -9.27
N ALA A 21 -2.34 -14.89 -8.80
CA ALA A 21 -1.02 -15.42 -8.42
C ALA A 21 -0.57 -15.07 -6.99
N LEU A 22 -1.51 -14.87 -6.07
CA LEU A 22 -1.25 -15.01 -4.63
C LEU A 22 -1.47 -16.46 -4.18
N ALA A 23 -0.87 -17.41 -4.88
CA ALA A 23 -0.57 -18.70 -4.29
C ALA A 23 0.73 -18.53 -3.51
N PHE A 24 0.62 -17.95 -2.31
CA PHE A 24 1.67 -18.06 -1.31
C PHE A 24 1.93 -19.57 -1.10
N PRO A 25 3.20 -20.02 -1.00
CA PRO A 25 3.46 -21.38 -0.58
C PRO A 25 2.83 -21.54 0.82
N VAL A 26 1.75 -22.32 0.87
CA VAL A 26 0.97 -22.62 2.07
C VAL A 26 1.90 -23.27 3.08
N SER A 27 2.47 -22.45 3.95
CA SER A 27 3.29 -22.87 5.09
C SER A 27 2.53 -22.39 6.32
N ALA A 28 1.87 -23.34 6.99
CA ALA A 28 0.87 -23.15 8.03
C ALA A 28 -0.41 -22.45 7.52
N GLN A 29 -1.59 -23.00 7.84
CA GLN A 29 -2.88 -22.38 7.53
C GLN A 29 -3.00 -21.05 8.29
N ALA A 30 -2.54 -19.95 7.67
CA ALA A 30 -2.98 -18.63 8.06
C ALA A 30 -4.51 -18.66 8.01
N ALA A 31 -5.15 -18.35 9.14
CA ALA A 31 -6.60 -18.27 9.18
C ALA A 31 -7.07 -17.35 8.04
N PRO A 32 -8.13 -17.71 7.29
CA PRO A 32 -8.62 -16.87 6.21
C PRO A 32 -8.91 -15.48 6.76
N LEU A 33 -8.40 -14.44 6.07
CA LEU A 33 -8.63 -13.06 6.46
C LEU A 33 -10.14 -12.81 6.59
N PRO A 34 -10.59 -12.07 7.62
CA PRO A 34 -11.99 -11.71 7.74
C PRO A 34 -12.51 -10.95 6.51
N PRO A 35 -13.80 -11.07 6.16
CA PRO A 35 -14.38 -10.42 4.97
C PRO A 35 -14.07 -8.93 4.86
N ALA A 36 -14.17 -8.15 5.94
CA ALA A 36 -13.86 -6.71 5.89
C ALA A 36 -12.38 -6.45 5.54
N CYS A 37 -11.47 -7.34 5.95
CA CYS A 37 -10.06 -7.21 5.62
C CYS A 37 -9.81 -7.54 4.13
N GLN A 38 -10.51 -8.53 3.58
CA GLN A 38 -10.45 -8.84 2.15
C GLN A 38 -11.00 -7.68 1.31
N GLU A 39 -12.13 -7.10 1.71
CA GLU A 39 -12.71 -5.93 1.06
C GLU A 39 -11.74 -4.75 1.05
N SER A 40 -11.07 -4.48 2.19
CA SER A 40 -10.05 -3.43 2.29
C SER A 40 -8.97 -3.59 1.22
N LEU A 41 -8.44 -4.81 1.04
CA LEU A 41 -7.40 -5.10 0.04
C LEU A 41 -7.88 -4.88 -1.39
N LEU A 42 -9.12 -5.27 -1.70
CA LEU A 42 -9.68 -5.18 -3.05
C LEU A 42 -10.07 -3.75 -3.45
N THR A 43 -10.50 -2.94 -2.47
CA THR A 43 -11.11 -1.63 -2.72
C THR A 43 -10.21 -0.46 -2.31
N THR A 44 -8.98 -0.72 -1.85
CA THR A 44 -8.07 0.33 -1.36
C THR A 44 -7.89 1.45 -2.39
N LEU A 45 -7.68 1.13 -3.68
CA LEU A 45 -7.48 2.16 -4.70
C LEU A 45 -8.76 2.94 -5.03
N ASP A 46 -9.93 2.31 -4.89
CA ASP A 46 -11.21 3.00 -5.04
C ASP A 46 -11.44 4.00 -3.88
N LYS A 47 -11.03 3.61 -2.67
CA LYS A 47 -11.13 4.43 -1.46
C LYS A 47 -10.10 5.57 -1.45
N PHE A 48 -8.91 5.35 -2.00
CA PHE A 48 -7.83 6.34 -2.10
C PHE A 48 -7.45 6.62 -3.56
N PRO A 49 -8.27 7.37 -4.31
CA PRO A 49 -8.09 7.58 -5.75
C PRO A 49 -7.00 8.63 -6.02
N VAL A 50 -5.72 8.23 -5.87
CA VAL A 50 -4.56 9.06 -6.19
C VAL A 50 -4.38 9.19 -7.70
N VAL A 51 -3.86 10.34 -8.14
CA VAL A 51 -3.61 10.65 -9.56
C VAL A 51 -2.11 10.78 -9.85
N ASP A 52 -1.35 11.42 -8.96
CA ASP A 52 0.07 11.73 -9.18
C ASP A 52 1.00 10.95 -8.27
N PHE A 53 0.54 10.60 -7.06
CA PHE A 53 1.33 9.89 -6.09
C PHE A 53 1.78 8.54 -6.65
N THR A 54 3.10 8.33 -6.65
CA THR A 54 3.72 7.10 -7.13
C THR A 54 4.50 6.44 -6.01
N VAL A 55 4.30 5.13 -5.84
CA VAL A 55 5.11 4.28 -4.97
C VAL A 55 6.27 3.70 -5.80
N PRO A 56 7.54 3.95 -5.45
CA PRO A 56 8.66 3.29 -6.13
C PRO A 56 8.59 1.76 -6.01
N ASP A 57 8.92 1.01 -7.07
CA ASP A 57 8.84 -0.47 -7.08
C ASP A 57 9.58 -1.11 -5.90
N LYS A 58 10.78 -0.61 -5.56
CA LYS A 58 11.55 -1.10 -4.41
C LYS A 58 10.81 -0.89 -3.09
N VAL A 59 10.10 0.23 -2.97
CA VAL A 59 9.26 0.49 -1.78
C VAL A 59 8.09 -0.47 -1.74
N GLN A 60 7.38 -0.64 -2.87
CA GLN A 60 6.24 -1.57 -2.95
C GLN A 60 6.67 -2.99 -2.59
N SER A 61 7.73 -3.51 -3.23
CA SER A 61 8.27 -4.84 -2.93
C SER A 61 8.77 -4.95 -1.49
N GLY A 62 9.43 -3.91 -0.97
CA GLY A 62 9.88 -3.88 0.42
C GLY A 62 8.73 -4.00 1.42
N MET A 63 7.65 -3.22 1.22
CA MET A 63 6.46 -3.29 2.06
C MET A 63 5.71 -4.62 1.93
N LEU A 64 5.58 -5.15 0.70
CA LEU A 64 4.95 -6.45 0.46
C LEU A 64 5.74 -7.59 1.10
N ASN A 65 7.08 -7.54 1.06
CA ASN A 65 7.92 -8.53 1.72
C ASN A 65 7.75 -8.48 3.25
N GLU A 66 7.72 -7.29 3.85
CA GLU A 66 7.45 -7.15 5.30
C GLU A 66 6.04 -7.65 5.66
N ALA A 67 5.03 -7.33 4.85
CA ALA A 67 3.67 -7.81 5.05
C ALA A 67 3.53 -9.34 4.90
N GLY A 68 4.26 -9.94 3.95
CA GLY A 68 4.32 -11.39 3.78
C GLY A 68 5.13 -12.12 4.86
N SER A 69 5.89 -11.37 5.67
CA SER A 69 6.72 -11.90 6.75
C SER A 69 6.12 -11.67 8.13
N LEU A 70 4.84 -11.26 8.21
CA LEU A 70 4.17 -10.99 9.47
C LEU A 70 4.05 -12.26 10.32
N SER A 71 4.35 -12.12 11.60
CA SER A 71 4.15 -13.21 12.57
C SER A 71 2.67 -13.48 12.79
N GLU A 72 2.31 -14.66 13.32
CA GLU A 72 0.93 -14.98 13.71
C GLU A 72 0.36 -13.94 14.70
N ALA A 73 1.20 -13.42 15.60
CA ALA A 73 0.81 -12.37 16.54
C ALA A 73 0.49 -11.04 15.83
N ASP A 74 1.24 -10.67 14.78
CA ASP A 74 0.92 -9.48 13.99
C ASP A 74 -0.34 -9.71 13.13
N GLN A 75 -0.51 -10.92 12.58
CA GLN A 75 -1.68 -11.29 11.80
C GLN A 75 -2.97 -11.26 12.63
N ALA A 76 -2.88 -11.52 13.94
CA ALA A 76 -4.04 -11.42 14.85
C ALA A 76 -4.63 -10.00 14.94
N ALA A 77 -3.91 -8.96 14.52
CA ALA A 77 -4.43 -7.59 14.47
C ALA A 77 -5.49 -7.38 13.37
N PHE A 78 -5.53 -8.24 12.35
CA PHE A 78 -6.46 -8.18 11.21
C PHE A 78 -7.82 -8.78 11.59
N THR A 79 -8.51 -8.14 12.53
CA THR A 79 -9.84 -8.54 12.97
C THR A 79 -10.93 -7.92 12.09
N GLU A 80 -12.09 -8.57 12.01
CA GLU A 80 -13.26 -8.03 11.30
C GLU A 80 -13.60 -6.62 11.78
N LYS A 81 -13.60 -6.39 13.10
CA LYS A 81 -13.91 -5.09 13.71
C LYS A 81 -12.89 -4.01 13.29
N ALA A 82 -11.60 -4.33 13.33
CA ALA A 82 -10.56 -3.37 12.95
C ALA A 82 -10.64 -3.02 11.46
N CYS A 83 -10.80 -4.02 10.59
CA CYS A 83 -10.89 -3.81 9.16
C CYS A 83 -12.18 -3.08 8.75
N ALA A 84 -13.32 -3.38 9.38
CA ALA A 84 -14.57 -2.67 9.12
C ALA A 84 -14.50 -1.19 9.55
N ALA A 85 -13.89 -0.91 10.70
CA ALA A 85 -13.65 0.45 11.17
C ALA A 85 -12.72 1.22 10.22
N TRP A 86 -11.66 0.57 9.74
CA TRP A 86 -10.77 1.12 8.71
C TRP A 86 -11.53 1.42 7.41
N ASN A 87 -12.32 0.46 6.89
CA ASN A 87 -13.09 0.63 5.66
C ASN A 87 -14.04 1.83 5.77
N THR A 88 -14.79 1.92 6.87
CA THR A 88 -15.72 3.04 7.11
C THR A 88 -14.98 4.38 7.15
N TRP A 89 -13.82 4.43 7.79
CA TRP A 89 -13.01 5.64 7.83
C TRP A 89 -12.45 6.00 6.45
N ALA A 90 -11.96 5.01 5.70
CA ALA A 90 -11.41 5.18 4.37
C ALA A 90 -12.49 5.67 3.38
N ASP A 91 -13.71 5.16 3.44
CA ASP A 91 -14.82 5.64 2.60
C ASP A 91 -15.11 7.13 2.82
N ARG A 92 -15.06 7.58 4.07
CA ARG A 92 -15.37 8.98 4.44
C ARG A 92 -14.23 9.95 4.14
N ASN A 93 -12.99 9.49 4.27
CA ASN A 93 -11.83 10.38 4.28
C ASN A 93 -10.89 10.16 3.08
N GLY A 94 -11.00 9.04 2.39
CA GLY A 94 -9.98 8.56 1.46
C GLY A 94 -9.75 9.49 0.27
N LYS A 95 -10.79 10.14 -0.26
CA LYS A 95 -10.64 11.20 -1.28
C LYS A 95 -9.82 12.40 -0.78
N ALA A 96 -10.06 12.85 0.45
CA ALA A 96 -9.33 13.97 1.04
C ALA A 96 -7.87 13.58 1.34
N VAL A 97 -7.65 12.34 1.80
CA VAL A 97 -6.31 11.76 1.99
C VAL A 97 -5.55 11.70 0.66
N ALA A 98 -6.16 11.14 -0.39
CA ALA A 98 -5.56 11.05 -1.73
C ALA A 98 -5.22 12.43 -2.31
N THR A 99 -6.14 13.39 -2.20
CA THR A 99 -5.93 14.77 -2.67
C THR A 99 -4.76 15.44 -1.94
N ASP A 100 -4.66 15.28 -0.63
CA ASP A 100 -3.55 15.82 0.18
C ASP A 100 -2.22 15.15 -0.21
N LEU A 101 -2.25 13.83 -0.41
CA LEU A 101 -1.10 13.03 -0.80
C LEU A 101 -0.56 13.46 -2.17
N ASP A 102 -1.44 13.57 -3.19
CA ASP A 102 -1.08 14.06 -4.52
C ASP A 102 -0.55 15.49 -4.48
N THR A 103 -1.18 16.37 -3.71
CA THR A 103 -0.74 17.76 -3.57
C THR A 103 0.66 17.83 -2.99
N ARG A 104 0.93 17.08 -1.91
CA ARG A 104 2.28 17.00 -1.33
C ARG A 104 3.26 16.39 -2.31
N TYR A 105 2.86 15.35 -3.04
CA TYR A 105 3.72 14.69 -4.00
C TYR A 105 4.11 15.63 -5.15
N ARG A 106 3.16 16.36 -5.75
CA ARG A 106 3.45 17.36 -6.79
C ARG A 106 4.38 18.47 -6.30
N ASN A 107 4.21 18.92 -5.06
CA ASN A 107 4.99 20.00 -4.47
C ASN A 107 6.35 19.56 -3.90
N ALA A 108 6.57 18.26 -3.75
CA ALA A 108 7.83 17.74 -3.25
C ALA A 108 8.93 17.80 -4.32
N ALA A 109 10.10 18.31 -3.93
CA ALA A 109 11.29 18.33 -4.77
C ALA A 109 12.12 17.04 -4.63
N GLY A 110 13.02 16.82 -5.59
CA GLY A 110 13.98 15.73 -5.56
C GLY A 110 13.49 14.45 -6.28
N PRO A 111 14.26 13.36 -6.16
CA PRO A 111 13.94 12.10 -6.82
C PRO A 111 12.63 11.50 -6.30
N VAL A 112 12.04 10.58 -7.07
CA VAL A 112 10.76 9.91 -6.77
C VAL A 112 10.71 9.33 -5.35
N CYS A 113 11.81 8.76 -4.85
CA CYS A 113 11.92 8.24 -3.49
C CYS A 113 11.73 9.31 -2.40
N SER A 114 12.28 10.51 -2.61
CA SER A 114 12.16 11.64 -1.70
C SER A 114 10.76 12.22 -1.74
N LYS A 115 10.18 12.33 -2.94
CA LYS A 115 8.77 12.74 -3.13
C LYS A 115 7.82 11.77 -2.43
N PHE A 116 7.98 10.47 -2.66
CA PHE A 116 7.22 9.41 -1.99
C PHE A 116 7.33 9.56 -0.47
N SER A 117 8.55 9.57 0.07
CA SER A 117 8.79 9.57 1.52
C SER A 117 8.17 10.79 2.19
N THR A 118 8.39 11.98 1.62
CA THR A 118 7.93 13.26 2.18
C THR A 118 6.41 13.40 2.10
N SER A 119 5.81 13.03 0.96
CA SER A 119 4.36 13.12 0.78
C SER A 119 3.62 12.09 1.64
N ALA A 120 4.09 10.85 1.68
CA ALA A 120 3.51 9.79 2.52
C ALA A 120 3.55 10.17 3.99
N ILE A 121 4.72 10.54 4.54
CA ILE A 121 4.84 10.84 5.97
C ILE A 121 4.06 12.09 6.37
N GLY A 122 4.02 13.11 5.49
CA GLY A 122 3.23 14.31 5.72
C GLY A 122 1.72 14.03 5.77
N THR A 123 1.25 13.15 4.90
CA THR A 123 -0.16 12.71 4.85
C THR A 123 -0.49 11.85 6.06
N ILE A 124 0.34 10.86 6.37
CA ILE A 124 0.17 9.98 7.54
C ILE A 124 0.06 10.82 8.81
N LYS A 125 0.98 11.77 9.05
CA LYS A 125 0.94 12.66 10.23
C LYS A 125 -0.34 13.47 10.35
N LYS A 126 -0.91 13.90 9.22
CA LYS A 126 -2.15 14.68 9.20
C LYS A 126 -3.38 13.84 9.53
N TYR A 127 -3.46 12.61 9.04
CA TYR A 127 -4.68 11.81 9.11
C TYR A 127 -4.66 10.70 10.17
N ALA A 128 -3.50 10.15 10.52
CA ALA A 128 -3.37 9.07 11.52
C ALA A 128 -3.97 9.40 12.91
N PRO A 129 -3.91 10.65 13.42
CA PRO A 129 -4.58 10.98 14.69
C PRO A 129 -6.10 10.74 14.67
N ASN A 130 -6.72 10.88 13.50
CA ASN A 130 -8.18 10.79 13.31
C ASN A 130 -8.66 9.39 12.91
N VAL A 131 -7.76 8.42 12.81
CA VAL A 131 -8.11 7.02 12.51
C VAL A 131 -8.78 6.40 13.76
N PRO A 132 -9.81 5.53 13.59
CA PRO A 132 -10.58 5.00 14.72
C PRO A 132 -9.74 4.22 15.72
N ALA A 133 -10.14 4.21 16.99
CA ALA A 133 -9.43 3.52 18.06
C ALA A 133 -9.41 1.98 17.85
N GLU A 134 -10.42 1.45 17.16
CA GLU A 134 -10.56 0.05 16.80
C GLU A 134 -9.43 -0.45 15.90
N THR A 135 -8.74 0.44 15.19
CA THR A 135 -7.66 0.05 14.26
C THR A 135 -6.27 0.17 14.90
N ARG A 136 -6.14 0.47 16.20
CA ARG A 136 -4.82 0.79 16.78
C ARG A 136 -3.84 -0.38 16.75
N GLU A 137 -4.30 -1.61 16.93
CA GLU A 137 -3.44 -2.79 16.77
C GLU A 137 -3.01 -2.98 15.31
N LEU A 138 -3.92 -2.77 14.36
CA LEU A 138 -3.60 -2.77 12.93
C LEU A 138 -2.60 -1.66 12.56
N GLU A 139 -2.75 -0.48 13.16
CA GLU A 139 -1.82 0.65 12.98
C GLU A 139 -0.41 0.30 13.48
N LYS A 140 -0.28 -0.41 14.61
CA LYS A 140 1.04 -0.88 15.09
C LYS A 140 1.72 -1.80 14.08
N VAL A 141 0.96 -2.72 13.48
CA VAL A 141 1.49 -3.63 12.45
C VAL A 141 1.91 -2.84 11.21
N ALA A 142 1.08 -1.90 10.75
CA ALA A 142 1.40 -1.05 9.61
C ALA A 142 2.65 -0.16 9.87
N LYS A 143 2.81 0.37 11.09
CA LYS A 143 4.01 1.09 11.52
C LYS A 143 5.25 0.21 11.50
N LYS A 144 5.15 -1.03 11.99
CA LYS A 144 6.25 -2.01 11.96
C LYS A 144 6.69 -2.29 10.53
N ILE A 145 5.74 -2.56 9.63
CA ILE A 145 6.00 -2.75 8.18
C ILE A 145 6.71 -1.52 7.62
N TRP A 146 6.18 -0.32 7.87
CA TRP A 146 6.76 0.94 7.40
C TRP A 146 8.21 1.11 7.90
N GLN A 147 8.43 0.99 9.21
CA GLN A 147 9.72 1.18 9.86
C GLN A 147 10.76 0.21 9.29
N ASN A 148 10.42 -1.08 9.19
CA ASN A 148 11.31 -2.10 8.68
C ASN A 148 11.63 -1.90 7.20
N ALA A 149 10.61 -1.64 6.37
CA ALA A 149 10.80 -1.41 4.95
C ALA A 149 11.67 -0.18 4.71
N MET A 150 11.37 0.95 5.35
CA MET A 150 12.17 2.18 5.22
C MET A 150 13.60 2.00 5.74
N GLN A 151 13.78 1.25 6.83
CA GLN A 151 15.12 0.92 7.35
C GLN A 151 15.92 0.13 6.31
N LYS A 152 15.37 -0.97 5.77
CA LYS A 152 16.04 -1.80 4.76
C LYS A 152 16.38 -0.99 3.51
N LEU A 153 15.39 -0.24 3.00
CA LEU A 153 15.58 0.63 1.82
C LEU A 153 16.63 1.71 2.05
N SER A 154 16.75 2.25 3.27
CA SER A 154 17.79 3.23 3.58
C SER A 154 19.20 2.63 3.52
N VAL A 155 19.36 1.35 3.87
CA VAL A 155 20.64 0.64 3.81
C VAL A 155 20.97 0.28 2.37
N GLU A 156 19.98 -0.19 1.60
CA GLU A 156 20.17 -0.70 0.24
C GLU A 156 20.17 0.39 -0.85
N ALA A 157 19.64 1.58 -0.55
CA ALA A 157 19.59 2.67 -1.51
C ALA A 157 21.01 3.11 -1.91
N THR A 158 21.34 3.00 -3.19
CA THR A 158 22.61 3.49 -3.75
C THR A 158 22.63 5.03 -3.86
N ASN A 159 21.49 5.63 -4.21
CA ASN A 159 21.31 7.08 -4.26
C ASN A 159 21.27 7.69 -2.85
N ALA A 160 22.11 8.71 -2.61
CA ALA A 160 22.27 9.34 -1.29
C ALA A 160 21.01 10.09 -0.82
N ASP A 161 20.29 10.74 -1.72
CA ASP A 161 19.03 11.44 -1.39
C ASP A 161 17.94 10.46 -0.98
N CYS A 162 17.84 9.31 -1.67
CA CYS A 162 16.91 8.25 -1.29
C CYS A 162 17.25 7.64 0.07
N ARG A 163 18.54 7.34 0.31
CA ARG A 163 19.00 6.86 1.61
C ARG A 163 18.64 7.82 2.73
N LYS A 164 18.89 9.13 2.53
CA LYS A 164 18.53 10.18 3.49
C LYS A 164 17.00 10.26 3.68
N ALA A 165 16.22 10.20 2.60
CA ALA A 165 14.77 10.27 2.65
C ALA A 165 14.18 9.10 3.45
N TYR A 166 14.52 7.85 3.10
CA TYR A 166 14.04 6.66 3.80
C TYR A 166 14.49 6.64 5.27
N ASN A 167 15.76 6.96 5.53
CA ASN A 167 16.27 7.04 6.89
C ASN A 167 15.54 8.11 7.74
N GLY A 168 15.18 9.24 7.12
CA GLY A 168 14.47 10.33 7.79
C GLY A 168 13.02 10.00 8.12
N VAL A 169 12.35 9.19 7.30
CA VAL A 169 10.93 8.87 7.49
C VAL A 169 10.67 7.55 8.20
N LYS A 170 11.67 6.68 8.36
CA LYS A 170 11.48 5.37 9.02
C LYS A 170 10.82 5.50 10.40
N ALA A 171 11.21 6.50 11.20
CA ALA A 171 10.65 6.78 12.53
C ALA A 171 9.64 7.95 12.52
N GLY A 172 9.20 8.38 11.35
CA GLY A 172 8.31 9.54 11.20
C GLY A 172 6.83 9.25 11.49
N TRP A 173 6.48 7.97 11.72
CA TRP A 173 5.13 7.48 12.00
C TRP A 173 5.09 6.68 13.30
#